data_AF-A0A5B9M7M7-F1
#
_entry.id   AF-A0A5B9M7M7-F1
#
_cell.length_a   1.000
_cell.length_b   1.000
_cell.length_c   1.000
_cell.angle_alpha   90.00
_cell.angle_beta   90.00
_cell.angle_gamma   90.00
#
_symmetry.space_group_name_H-M   'P 1'
#
loop_
_entity.id
_entity.type
_entity.pdbx_description
1 polymer ?
#
loop_
_entity_poly.entity_id
_entity_poly.type
_entity_poly.pdbx_seq_one_letter_code
_entity_poly.pdbx_strand_id
1 'polypeptide(L)'
;MIGQWLRIRDFVSICTLALTGVSHAAVATVMYQGSAGEFVTQGQTETVRFDSNEGGVITIAQLFPVDGQPTVLDFNLNRTDGTRVAVRFSSTQLGAPLAVGNYTDAVRNPFPEVLPGFDFAVGNRGSNEYRADFTITQLSYDTGGMLSTFEATFDAETAPVPGTIIGSISYTAVTAIPEPSGLLLLVTLGGAGFVRMRRRGDRGLVIYRNSNCG
;
A
#
# COMPACT_ATOMS: atom_id res chain seq x y z
N MET A 1 -56.22 41.60 -2.65
CA MET A 1 -55.84 40.22 -2.27
C MET A 1 -54.98 39.69 -3.41
N ILE A 2 -53.65 39.76 -3.31
CA ILE A 2 -52.75 38.68 -2.83
C ILE A 2 -52.99 37.39 -3.66
N GLY A 3 -52.05 36.80 -4.40
CA GLY A 3 -50.60 36.93 -4.31
C GLY A 3 -49.85 36.33 -5.50
N GLN A 4 -48.58 36.72 -5.56
CA GLN A 4 -47.53 36.19 -6.44
C GLN A 4 -47.18 34.74 -6.06
N TRP A 5 -46.86 33.92 -7.04
CA TRP A 5 -46.11 32.67 -6.84
C TRP A 5 -44.79 32.75 -7.62
N LEU A 6 -43.72 33.05 -6.88
CA LEU A 6 -42.34 33.03 -7.31
C LEU A 6 -41.87 31.57 -7.38
N ARG A 7 -41.51 31.07 -8.57
CA ARG A 7 -40.86 29.75 -8.71
C ARG A 7 -39.36 29.90 -8.48
N ILE A 8 -38.90 29.53 -7.30
CA ILE A 8 -37.47 29.39 -6.96
C ILE A 8 -36.97 28.09 -7.59
N ARG A 9 -36.03 28.20 -8.53
CA ARG A 9 -35.27 27.08 -9.09
C ARG A 9 -33.94 27.01 -8.33
N ASP A 10 -33.89 26.21 -7.28
CA ASP A 10 -32.65 25.91 -6.58
C ASP A 10 -31.84 24.90 -7.40
N PHE A 11 -30.74 25.38 -7.99
CA PHE A 11 -29.68 24.54 -8.53
C PHE A 11 -28.83 24.02 -7.36
N VAL A 12 -29.08 22.78 -6.93
CA VAL A 12 -28.16 22.07 -6.03
C VAL A 12 -26.92 21.69 -6.84
N SER A 13 -25.85 22.45 -6.66
CA SER A 13 -24.54 22.13 -7.21
C SER A 13 -23.93 21.00 -6.39
N ILE A 14 -24.00 19.78 -6.90
CA ILE A 14 -23.34 18.61 -6.31
C ILE A 14 -21.86 18.73 -6.64
N CYS A 15 -21.06 19.14 -5.65
CA CYS A 15 -19.61 19.13 -5.74
C CYS A 15 -19.14 17.68 -5.56
N THR A 16 -18.87 16.99 -6.67
CA THR A 16 -18.32 15.63 -6.65
C THR A 16 -16.86 15.68 -6.17
N LEU A 17 -16.63 15.35 -4.90
CA LEU A 17 -15.29 15.17 -4.35
C LEU A 17 -14.68 13.90 -4.97
N ALA A 18 -13.73 14.05 -5.89
CA ALA A 18 -12.93 12.93 -6.36
C ALA A 18 -11.92 12.56 -5.26
N LEU A 19 -12.18 11.47 -4.53
CA LEU A 19 -11.18 10.82 -3.68
C LEU A 19 -10.14 10.16 -4.57
N THR A 20 -9.00 10.82 -4.77
CA THR A 20 -7.81 10.17 -5.34
C THR A 20 -7.27 9.20 -4.30
N GLY A 21 -7.44 7.90 -4.53
CA GLY A 21 -6.79 6.88 -3.70
C GLY A 21 -5.26 7.05 -3.77
N VAL A 22 -4.60 7.09 -2.62
CA VAL A 22 -3.14 7.08 -2.55
C VAL A 22 -2.68 5.66 -2.85
N SER A 23 -2.13 5.44 -4.04
CA SER A 23 -1.38 4.21 -4.31
C SER A 23 -0.14 4.23 -3.42
N HIS A 24 -0.06 3.31 -2.47
CA HIS A 24 1.14 3.15 -1.65
C HIS A 24 2.19 2.42 -2.48
N ALA A 25 3.36 3.04 -2.62
CA ALA A 25 4.50 2.33 -3.16
C ALA A 25 4.94 1.27 -2.14
N ALA A 26 5.57 0.19 -2.59
CA ALA A 26 6.08 -0.85 -1.73
C ALA A 26 7.23 -1.58 -2.38
N VAL A 27 8.10 -2.12 -1.55
CA VAL A 27 9.24 -2.92 -1.96
C VAL A 27 9.21 -4.22 -1.18
N ALA A 28 9.35 -5.34 -1.89
CA ALA A 28 9.61 -6.64 -1.30
C ALA A 28 10.87 -7.25 -1.92
N THR A 29 11.74 -7.84 -1.10
CA THR A 29 12.89 -8.60 -1.58
C THR A 29 12.81 -10.01 -1.01
N VAL A 30 12.91 -11.02 -1.87
CA VAL A 30 12.94 -12.42 -1.47
C VAL A 30 14.25 -13.03 -1.93
N MET A 31 14.99 -13.61 -0.99
CA MET A 31 16.15 -14.43 -1.28
C MET A 31 15.78 -15.89 -1.01
N TYR A 32 16.19 -16.79 -1.90
CA TYR A 32 16.08 -18.23 -1.67
C TYR A 32 17.27 -18.98 -2.25
N GLN A 33 17.60 -20.07 -1.60
CA GLN A 33 18.57 -21.06 -2.03
C GLN A 33 17.96 -22.44 -1.80
N GLY A 34 17.76 -23.21 -2.87
CA GLY A 34 17.40 -24.61 -2.74
C GLY A 34 18.56 -25.56 -2.98
N SER A 35 18.45 -26.74 -2.37
CA SER A 35 19.35 -27.86 -2.65
C SER A 35 19.18 -28.40 -4.09
N ALA A 36 20.23 -29.01 -4.64
CA ALA A 36 20.17 -29.58 -5.98
C ALA A 36 19.10 -30.69 -6.08
N GLY A 37 18.23 -30.61 -7.09
CA GLY A 37 17.13 -31.57 -7.30
C GLY A 37 15.83 -31.24 -6.54
N GLU A 38 15.84 -30.22 -5.69
CA GLU A 38 14.63 -29.70 -5.01
C GLU A 38 13.64 -29.11 -6.03
N PHE A 39 12.36 -29.43 -5.91
CA PHE A 39 11.37 -29.19 -6.96
C PHE A 39 10.97 -27.71 -7.13
N VAL A 40 10.84 -26.95 -6.05
CA VAL A 40 10.31 -25.58 -6.03
C VAL A 40 11.29 -24.60 -6.69
N THR A 41 12.51 -24.56 -6.18
CA THR A 41 13.57 -23.66 -6.64
C THR A 41 14.42 -24.26 -7.76
N GLN A 42 14.35 -25.59 -7.99
CA GLN A 42 15.19 -26.29 -8.96
C GLN A 42 16.69 -26.17 -8.65
N GLY A 43 17.03 -26.11 -7.36
CA GLY A 43 18.40 -25.92 -6.88
C GLY A 43 19.00 -24.55 -7.17
N GLN A 44 18.18 -23.56 -7.53
CA GLN A 44 18.64 -22.21 -7.82
C GLN A 44 18.89 -21.42 -6.53
N THR A 45 19.79 -20.45 -6.62
CA THR A 45 20.00 -19.41 -5.63
C THR A 45 19.71 -18.07 -6.27
N GLU A 46 18.68 -17.36 -5.78
CA GLU A 46 18.26 -16.09 -6.35
C GLU A 46 17.90 -15.08 -5.27
N THR A 47 18.10 -13.80 -5.60
CA THR A 47 17.56 -12.66 -4.87
C THR A 47 16.67 -11.89 -5.81
N VAL A 48 15.36 -11.89 -5.55
CA VAL A 48 14.34 -11.27 -6.38
C VAL A 48 13.79 -10.04 -5.68
N ARG A 49 13.90 -8.89 -6.33
CA ARG A 49 13.32 -7.62 -5.87
C ARG A 49 12.02 -7.34 -6.63
N PHE A 50 10.98 -7.01 -5.89
CA PHE A 50 9.70 -6.51 -6.37
C PHE A 50 9.54 -5.07 -5.90
N ASP A 51 9.37 -4.16 -6.84
CA ASP A 51 9.15 -2.74 -6.57
C ASP A 51 7.88 -2.31 -7.30
N SER A 52 6.89 -1.83 -6.54
CA SER A 52 5.60 -1.46 -7.12
C SER A 52 5.69 -0.28 -8.10
N ASN A 53 6.75 0.51 -8.02
CA ASN A 53 7.00 1.61 -8.96
C ASN A 53 7.65 1.15 -10.26
N GLU A 54 8.25 -0.03 -10.27
CA GLU A 54 8.97 -0.60 -11.41
C GLU A 54 8.18 -1.75 -12.08
N GLY A 55 6.85 -1.74 -11.92
CA GLY A 55 5.97 -2.76 -12.49
C GLY A 55 5.91 -4.07 -11.68
N GLY A 56 6.47 -4.11 -10.47
CA GLY A 56 6.19 -5.15 -9.51
C GLY A 56 4.74 -5.08 -9.04
N VAL A 57 4.08 -6.23 -8.91
CA VAL A 57 2.77 -6.34 -8.26
C VAL A 57 2.98 -7.04 -6.93
N ILE A 58 2.80 -6.29 -5.84
CA ILE A 58 2.93 -6.78 -4.47
C ILE A 58 1.52 -6.86 -3.90
N THR A 59 1.01 -8.07 -3.73
CA THR A 59 -0.28 -8.31 -3.07
C THR A 59 -0.02 -8.99 -1.74
N ILE A 60 -0.57 -8.44 -0.66
CA ILE A 60 -0.43 -8.98 0.68
C ILE A 60 -1.82 -9.20 1.23
N ALA A 61 -2.14 -10.44 1.57
CA ALA A 61 -3.36 -10.75 2.30
C ALA A 61 -3.04 -10.91 3.79
N GLN A 62 -3.73 -10.13 4.61
CA GLN A 62 -3.77 -10.25 6.07
C GLN A 62 -5.07 -10.95 6.45
N LEU A 63 -5.00 -12.13 7.05
CA LEU A 63 -6.19 -12.84 7.55
C LEU A 63 -6.30 -12.72 9.06
N PHE A 64 -7.52 -12.44 9.53
CA PHE A 64 -7.84 -12.13 10.93
C PHE A 64 -8.83 -13.16 11.53
N PRO A 65 -8.50 -14.46 11.56
CA PRO A 65 -9.39 -15.47 12.14
C PRO A 65 -9.52 -15.36 13.66
N VAL A 66 -8.63 -14.61 14.33
CA VAL A 66 -8.64 -14.39 15.79
C VAL A 66 -8.37 -12.91 16.10
N ASP A 67 -9.20 -12.30 16.94
CA ASP A 67 -8.96 -11.04 17.69
C ASP A 67 -8.36 -9.83 16.94
N GLY A 68 -8.82 -9.56 15.71
CA GLY A 68 -8.57 -8.28 15.03
C GLY A 68 -7.09 -7.98 14.69
N GLN A 69 -6.18 -8.91 14.97
CA GLN A 69 -4.78 -8.89 14.54
C GLN A 69 -4.54 -10.04 13.57
N PRO A 70 -3.68 -9.88 12.56
CA PRO A 70 -3.54 -10.89 11.55
C PRO A 70 -2.78 -12.11 12.09
N THR A 71 -3.30 -13.30 11.85
CA THR A 71 -2.63 -14.56 12.13
C THR A 71 -2.01 -15.16 10.86
N VAL A 72 -2.28 -14.58 9.69
CA VAL A 72 -1.71 -15.00 8.42
C VAL A 72 -1.21 -13.77 7.67
N LEU A 73 0.02 -13.90 7.14
CA LEU A 73 0.56 -13.01 6.13
C LEU A 73 0.85 -13.83 4.87
N ASP A 74 0.22 -13.46 3.77
CA ASP A 74 0.35 -14.14 2.48
C ASP A 74 0.81 -13.15 1.43
N PHE A 75 2.07 -13.28 1.04
CA PHE A 75 2.73 -12.45 0.05
C PHE A 75 2.61 -13.11 -1.32
N ASN A 76 1.97 -12.44 -2.26
CA ASN A 76 1.88 -12.84 -3.66
C ASN A 76 2.58 -11.77 -4.50
N LEU A 77 3.79 -12.06 -4.94
CA LEU A 77 4.71 -11.14 -5.57
C LEU A 77 4.87 -11.52 -7.04
N ASN A 78 4.66 -10.56 -7.94
CA ASN A 78 4.75 -10.78 -9.38
C ASN A 78 5.56 -9.66 -10.05
N ARG A 79 6.25 -9.97 -11.14
CA ARG A 79 6.91 -9.02 -12.02
C ARG A 79 6.41 -9.18 -13.45
N THR A 80 6.53 -8.12 -14.24
CA THR A 80 6.08 -8.05 -15.64
C THR A 80 6.78 -9.03 -16.58
N ASP A 81 7.97 -9.50 -16.23
CA ASP A 81 8.71 -10.52 -16.97
C ASP A 81 8.25 -11.96 -16.67
N GLY A 82 7.24 -12.11 -15.81
CA GLY A 82 6.67 -13.40 -15.44
C GLY A 82 7.29 -14.03 -14.20
N THR A 83 8.27 -13.42 -13.55
CA THR A 83 8.75 -13.89 -12.23
C THR A 83 7.64 -13.80 -11.19
N ARG A 84 7.42 -14.88 -10.45
CA ARG A 84 6.42 -14.96 -9.38
C ARG A 84 7.04 -15.61 -8.15
N VAL A 85 6.78 -15.06 -6.99
CA VAL A 85 7.12 -15.65 -5.70
C VAL A 85 5.92 -15.52 -4.79
N ALA A 86 5.52 -16.62 -4.15
CA ALA A 86 4.54 -16.61 -3.09
C ALA A 86 5.16 -17.15 -1.81
N VAL A 87 4.93 -16.48 -0.69
CA VAL A 87 5.33 -16.97 0.63
C VAL A 87 4.24 -16.66 1.64
N ARG A 88 3.90 -17.65 2.45
CA ARG A 88 2.86 -17.55 3.46
C ARG A 88 3.38 -17.98 4.82
N PHE A 89 3.08 -17.16 5.82
CA PHE A 89 3.32 -17.44 7.24
C PHE A 89 1.99 -17.44 7.98
N SER A 90 1.81 -18.37 8.92
CA SER A 90 0.58 -18.50 9.68
C SER A 90 0.86 -18.91 11.13
N SER A 91 0.24 -18.22 12.08
CA SER A 91 0.13 -18.62 13.49
C SER A 91 -1.29 -19.02 13.88
N THR A 92 -2.19 -19.14 12.89
CA THR A 92 -3.64 -19.34 13.10
C THR A 92 -3.93 -20.48 14.08
N GLN A 93 -3.24 -21.61 13.92
CA GLN A 93 -3.47 -22.81 14.72
C GLN A 93 -2.80 -22.77 16.10
N LEU A 94 -1.96 -21.76 16.34
CA LEU A 94 -1.46 -21.43 17.67
C LEU A 94 -2.46 -20.58 18.46
N GLY A 95 -3.56 -20.12 17.84
CA GLY A 95 -4.59 -19.31 18.48
C GLY A 95 -4.10 -17.91 18.88
N ALA A 96 -3.00 -17.44 18.29
CA ALA A 96 -2.39 -16.15 18.60
C ALA A 96 -2.03 -15.37 17.32
N PRO A 97 -2.04 -14.03 17.35
CA PRO A 97 -1.56 -13.21 16.23
C PRO A 97 -0.11 -13.52 15.84
N LEU A 98 0.25 -13.22 14.60
CA LEU A 98 1.66 -13.25 14.20
C LEU A 98 2.41 -12.14 14.94
N ALA A 99 3.59 -12.47 15.45
CA ALA A 99 4.46 -11.60 16.21
C ALA A 99 5.93 -11.83 15.82
N VAL A 100 6.79 -10.90 16.20
CA VAL A 100 8.24 -11.12 16.14
C VAL A 100 8.59 -12.31 17.03
N GLY A 101 9.35 -13.27 16.50
CA GLY A 101 9.70 -14.48 17.21
C GLY A 101 10.01 -15.66 16.29
N ASN A 102 10.31 -16.79 16.92
CA ASN A 102 10.65 -18.05 16.27
C ASN A 102 9.43 -18.96 16.22
N TYR A 103 9.23 -19.58 15.06
CA TYR A 103 8.16 -20.51 14.77
C TYR A 103 8.80 -21.79 14.25
N THR A 104 8.79 -22.83 15.07
CA THR A 104 9.42 -24.12 14.75
C THR A 104 8.39 -25.14 14.31
N ASP A 105 8.85 -26.15 13.59
CA ASP A 105 8.01 -27.27 13.14
C ASP A 105 6.79 -26.81 12.32
N ALA A 106 6.92 -25.70 11.60
CA ALA A 106 5.88 -25.20 10.73
C ALA A 106 5.56 -26.23 9.64
N VAL A 107 4.28 -26.45 9.38
CA VAL A 107 3.81 -27.39 8.36
C VAL A 107 3.05 -26.65 7.27
N ARG A 108 2.73 -27.35 6.19
CA ARG A 108 2.02 -26.73 5.08
C ARG A 108 0.69 -26.08 5.51
N ASN A 109 0.57 -24.77 5.29
CA ASN A 109 -0.70 -24.07 5.45
C ASN A 109 -1.66 -24.42 4.29
N PRO A 110 -2.98 -24.64 4.49
CA PRO A 110 -3.79 -24.36 5.69
C PRO A 110 -4.09 -25.55 6.59
N PHE A 111 -3.34 -26.65 6.49
CA PHE A 111 -3.63 -27.88 7.24
C PHE A 111 -2.84 -28.09 8.56
N PRO A 112 -2.27 -27.08 9.28
CA PRO A 112 -1.72 -27.36 10.60
C PRO A 112 -2.86 -27.71 11.56
N GLU A 113 -2.66 -28.69 12.44
CA GLU A 113 -3.62 -28.97 13.52
C GLU A 113 -3.30 -28.19 14.81
N VAL A 114 -2.02 -27.91 15.08
CA VAL A 114 -1.53 -27.13 16.25
C VAL A 114 -0.16 -26.47 16.04
N LEU A 115 0.32 -26.41 14.80
CA LEU A 115 1.66 -25.93 14.45
C LEU A 115 1.57 -24.62 13.65
N PRO A 116 2.66 -23.85 13.56
CA PRO A 116 2.71 -22.75 12.60
C PRO A 116 2.47 -23.27 11.17
N GLY A 117 1.92 -22.42 10.31
CA GLY A 117 1.74 -22.71 8.89
C GLY A 117 2.80 -22.01 8.04
N PHE A 118 3.35 -22.72 7.07
CA PHE A 118 4.28 -22.21 6.08
C PHE A 118 3.88 -22.67 4.68
N ASP A 119 4.08 -21.83 3.67
CA ASP A 119 3.97 -22.21 2.26
C ASP A 119 4.93 -21.33 1.45
N PHE A 120 5.58 -21.90 0.43
CA PHE A 120 6.51 -21.18 -0.43
C PHE A 120 6.41 -21.67 -1.86
N ALA A 121 6.32 -20.76 -2.81
CA ALA A 121 6.26 -21.11 -4.22
C ALA A 121 7.07 -20.12 -5.06
N VAL A 122 7.70 -20.64 -6.12
CA VAL A 122 8.45 -19.87 -7.11
C VAL A 122 7.94 -20.23 -8.50
N GLY A 123 7.58 -19.21 -9.28
CA GLY A 123 6.93 -19.38 -10.57
C GLY A 123 5.59 -20.11 -10.42
N ASN A 124 5.52 -21.31 -11.00
CA ASN A 124 4.36 -22.21 -10.90
C ASN A 124 4.68 -23.49 -10.11
N ARG A 125 5.71 -23.46 -9.26
CA ARG A 125 6.17 -24.62 -8.49
C ARG A 125 6.04 -24.33 -7.00
N GLY A 126 5.42 -25.25 -6.28
CA GLY A 126 5.31 -25.27 -4.82
C GLY A 126 5.32 -26.74 -4.36
N SER A 127 5.58 -26.96 -3.08
CA SER A 127 5.54 -28.29 -2.49
C SER A 127 4.18 -28.59 -1.89
N ASN A 128 3.78 -29.86 -1.93
CA ASN A 128 2.56 -30.29 -1.27
C ASN A 128 2.76 -30.65 0.21
N GLU A 129 4.02 -30.79 0.63
CA GLU A 129 4.42 -31.08 2.00
C GLU A 129 5.62 -30.22 2.36
N TYR A 130 5.55 -29.57 3.51
CA TYR A 130 6.60 -28.74 4.10
C TYR A 130 6.79 -29.10 5.56
N ARG A 131 8.05 -29.08 6.00
CA ARG A 131 8.45 -28.95 7.39
C ARG A 131 9.45 -27.81 7.45
N ALA A 132 9.15 -26.74 8.17
CA ALA A 132 9.96 -25.53 8.14
C ALA A 132 10.11 -24.92 9.52
N ASP A 133 11.21 -24.21 9.71
CA ASP A 133 11.40 -23.27 10.81
C ASP A 133 11.48 -21.87 10.21
N PHE A 134 10.79 -20.90 10.80
CA PHE A 134 10.91 -19.51 10.39
C PHE A 134 11.03 -18.57 11.58
N THR A 135 11.72 -17.45 11.36
CA THR A 135 11.91 -16.41 12.38
C THR A 135 11.45 -15.10 11.79
N ILE A 136 10.48 -14.45 12.44
CA ILE A 136 10.07 -13.09 12.12
C ILE A 136 10.94 -12.16 12.96
N THR A 137 11.78 -11.37 12.32
CA THR A 137 12.68 -10.40 12.98
C THR A 137 12.09 -8.99 13.03
N GLN A 138 11.20 -8.67 12.09
CA GLN A 138 10.49 -7.40 12.07
C GLN A 138 9.05 -7.61 11.64
N LEU A 139 8.13 -6.96 12.37
CA LEU A 139 6.72 -6.92 12.02
C LEU A 139 6.11 -5.63 12.57
N SER A 140 5.61 -4.77 11.69
CA SER A 140 4.90 -3.56 12.08
C SER A 140 3.72 -3.27 11.17
N TYR A 141 2.72 -2.62 11.75
CA TYR A 141 1.52 -2.17 11.06
C TYR A 141 1.41 -0.66 11.17
N ASP A 142 0.79 -0.03 10.17
CA ASP A 142 0.42 1.37 10.24
C ASP A 142 -0.80 1.60 11.15
N THR A 143 -1.23 2.86 11.26
CA THR A 143 -2.39 3.23 12.08
C THR A 143 -3.72 2.69 11.55
N GLY A 144 -3.76 2.24 10.29
CA GLY A 144 -4.91 1.58 9.67
C GLY A 144 -4.89 0.05 9.83
N GLY A 145 -3.87 -0.51 10.48
CA GLY A 145 -3.70 -1.96 10.63
C GLY A 145 -3.13 -2.65 9.39
N MET A 146 -2.69 -1.89 8.38
CA MET A 146 -2.06 -2.42 7.18
C MET A 146 -0.59 -2.71 7.46
N LEU A 147 -0.05 -3.78 6.86
CA LEU A 147 1.35 -4.14 7.03
C LEU A 147 2.26 -3.00 6.53
N SER A 148 3.16 -2.53 7.40
CA SER A 148 4.11 -1.47 7.11
C SER A 148 5.51 -2.03 6.87
N THR A 149 6.01 -2.87 7.79
CA THR A 149 7.28 -3.58 7.60
C THR A 149 7.17 -5.04 8.02
N PHE A 150 7.90 -5.89 7.32
CA PHE A 150 8.02 -7.31 7.64
C PHE A 150 9.39 -7.83 7.23
N GLU A 151 10.03 -8.57 8.11
CA GLU A 151 11.24 -9.33 7.81
C GLU A 151 11.15 -10.71 8.44
N ALA A 152 11.47 -11.74 7.66
CA ALA A 152 11.55 -13.10 8.14
C ALA A 152 12.62 -13.91 7.40
N THR A 153 13.19 -14.88 8.10
CA THR A 153 14.00 -15.95 7.51
C THR A 153 13.30 -17.28 7.68
N PHE A 154 13.57 -18.23 6.79
CA PHE A 154 13.03 -19.58 6.86
C PHE A 154 14.04 -20.63 6.39
N ASP A 155 13.95 -21.82 6.96
CA ASP A 155 14.59 -23.05 6.51
C ASP A 155 13.48 -24.10 6.38
N ALA A 156 13.31 -24.65 5.19
CA ALA A 156 12.21 -25.53 4.86
C ALA A 156 12.68 -26.80 4.16
N GLU A 157 12.19 -27.94 4.63
CA GLU A 157 12.26 -29.22 3.95
C GLU A 157 11.01 -29.44 3.10
N THR A 158 11.20 -30.03 1.93
CA THR A 158 10.14 -30.33 0.95
C THR A 158 9.93 -31.83 0.77
N ALA A 159 8.69 -32.23 0.45
CA ALA A 159 8.31 -33.60 0.13
C ALA A 159 7.17 -33.62 -0.92
N PRO A 160 7.02 -34.69 -1.73
CA PRO A 160 7.72 -35.98 -1.65
C PRO A 160 9.10 -36.00 -2.30
N VAL A 161 9.48 -34.98 -3.08
CA VAL A 161 10.84 -34.84 -3.60
C VAL A 161 11.67 -34.19 -2.51
N PRO A 162 12.59 -34.92 -1.83
CA PRO A 162 13.32 -34.37 -0.71
C PRO A 162 14.26 -33.26 -1.17
N GLY A 163 14.25 -32.15 -0.44
CA GLY A 163 15.15 -31.04 -0.67
C GLY A 163 14.94 -29.95 0.37
N THR A 164 15.98 -29.17 0.60
CA THR A 164 15.94 -28.02 1.51
C THR A 164 15.85 -26.71 0.74
N ILE A 165 15.18 -25.73 1.34
CA ILE A 165 15.08 -24.35 0.87
C ILE A 165 15.37 -23.45 2.07
N ILE A 166 16.45 -22.67 1.98
CA ILE A 166 16.74 -21.62 2.94
C ILE A 166 16.44 -20.28 2.27
N GLY A 167 15.79 -19.37 2.97
CA GLY A 167 15.45 -18.08 2.39
C GLY A 167 15.13 -17.00 3.39
N SER A 168 14.86 -15.82 2.84
CA SER A 168 14.40 -14.66 3.58
C SER A 168 13.48 -13.79 2.74
N ILE A 169 12.62 -13.04 3.42
CA ILE A 169 11.78 -12.01 2.82
C ILE A 169 11.92 -10.74 3.65
N SER A 170 12.07 -9.61 2.97
CA SER A 170 11.87 -8.28 3.53
C SER A 170 10.79 -7.55 2.75
N TYR A 171 9.97 -6.80 3.47
CA TYR A 171 8.92 -5.96 2.92
C TYR A 171 8.88 -4.63 3.65
N THR A 172 8.76 -3.55 2.87
CA THR A 172 8.55 -2.21 3.37
C THR A 172 7.52 -1.49 2.51
N ALA A 173 6.45 -1.04 3.14
CA ALA A 173 5.53 -0.07 2.57
C ALA A 173 6.24 1.29 2.46
N VAL A 174 6.21 1.88 1.27
CA VAL A 174 6.68 3.23 1.02
C VAL A 174 5.45 4.13 1.01
N THR A 175 5.22 4.81 2.13
CA THR A 175 4.21 5.87 2.17
C THR A 175 4.62 6.93 1.15
N ALA A 176 3.83 7.11 0.10
CA ALA A 176 4.02 8.22 -0.80
C ALA A 176 3.93 9.50 0.05
N ILE A 177 5.02 10.27 0.12
CA ILE A 177 4.99 11.58 0.75
C ILE A 177 3.95 12.37 -0.07
N PRO A 178 2.81 12.80 0.51
CA PRO A 178 1.85 13.59 -0.22
C PRO A 178 2.58 14.86 -0.64
N GLU A 179 2.86 15.00 -1.93
CA GLU A 179 3.42 16.24 -2.43
C GLU A 179 2.46 17.34 -1.99
N PRO A 180 2.95 18.41 -1.32
CA PRO A 180 2.09 19.51 -0.96
C PRO A 180 1.50 20.00 -2.27
N SER A 181 0.18 19.79 -2.44
CA SER A 181 -0.54 20.04 -3.68
C SER A 181 -0.02 21.35 -4.28
N GLY A 182 0.67 21.29 -5.43
CA GLY A 182 1.37 22.43 -6.03
C GLY A 182 0.47 23.66 -6.27
N LEU A 183 -0.85 23.48 -6.15
CA LEU A 183 -1.86 24.53 -6.09
C LEU A 183 -1.67 25.51 -4.92
N LEU A 184 -1.16 25.09 -3.76
CA LEU A 184 -0.89 26.00 -2.64
C LEU A 184 0.34 26.89 -2.88
N LEU A 185 1.32 26.45 -3.67
CA LEU A 185 2.52 27.24 -3.98
C LEU A 185 2.25 28.32 -5.04
N LEU A 186 1.27 28.11 -5.94
CA LEU A 186 0.88 29.09 -6.96
C LEU A 186 -0.05 30.20 -6.41
N VAL A 187 -0.81 29.93 -5.35
CA VAL A 187 -1.70 30.94 -4.73
C VAL A 187 -0.92 32.00 -3.94
N THR A 188 0.25 31.68 -3.38
CA THR A 188 1.06 32.66 -2.63
C THR A 188 1.83 33.63 -3.52
N LEU A 189 2.14 33.27 -4.78
CA LEU A 189 2.83 34.17 -5.72
C LEU A 189 1.88 35.02 -6.59
N GLY A 190 0.64 34.56 -6.83
CA GLY A 190 -0.34 35.29 -7.66
C GLY A 190 -1.13 36.40 -6.94
N GLY A 191 -1.25 36.34 -5.61
CA GLY A 191 -2.11 37.25 -4.82
C GLY A 191 -1.61 38.69 -4.67
N ALA A 192 -0.31 38.95 -4.88
CA ALA A 192 0.26 40.29 -4.71
C ALA A 192 0.08 41.21 -5.94
N GLY A 193 -0.33 40.67 -7.10
CA GLY A 193 -0.34 41.41 -8.37
C GLY A 193 -1.60 42.24 -8.68
N PHE A 194 -2.75 41.94 -8.06
CA PHE A 194 -4.05 42.46 -8.55
C PHE A 194 -4.68 43.62 -7.76
N VAL A 195 -4.04 44.14 -6.70
CA VAL A 195 -4.67 45.19 -5.86
C VAL A 195 -4.35 46.64 -6.31
N ARG A 196 -3.55 46.87 -7.38
CA ARG A 196 -3.10 48.24 -7.70
C ARG A 196 -3.59 48.86 -9.02
N MET A 197 -4.76 48.51 -9.55
CA MET A 197 -5.36 49.32 -10.64
C MET A 197 -6.89 49.33 -10.63
N ARG A 198 -7.49 50.30 -9.93
CA ARG A 198 -8.59 51.13 -10.49
C ARG A 198 -9.06 52.22 -9.52
N ARG A 199 -8.70 53.46 -9.83
CA ARG A 199 -9.60 54.62 -10.01
C ARG A 199 -8.83 55.94 -9.86
N ARG A 200 -8.23 56.38 -10.96
CA ARG A 200 -8.00 57.80 -11.26
C ARG A 200 -8.87 58.12 -12.46
N GLY A 201 -9.82 59.04 -12.31
CA GLY A 201 -10.65 59.49 -13.43
C GLY A 201 -11.94 60.20 -13.07
N ASP A 202 -12.03 60.94 -11.96
CA ASP A 202 -13.06 61.99 -11.82
C ASP A 202 -12.39 63.35 -12.08
N ARG A 203 -12.50 63.80 -13.32
CA ARG A 203 -12.24 65.19 -13.72
C ARG A 203 -13.48 65.70 -14.43
N GLY A 204 -14.13 66.70 -13.82
CA GLY A 204 -14.78 67.77 -14.56
C GLY A 204 -16.30 67.80 -14.51
N LEU A 205 -16.84 68.46 -13.49
CA LEU A 205 -17.94 69.40 -13.70
C LEU A 205 -17.95 70.45 -12.58
N VAL A 206 -17.29 71.60 -12.83
CA VAL A 206 -17.44 72.81 -12.01
C VAL A 206 -18.34 73.75 -12.79
N ILE A 207 -19.56 73.92 -12.31
CA ILE A 207 -20.54 74.88 -12.83
C ILE A 207 -20.21 76.25 -12.24
N TYR A 208 -19.70 77.17 -13.06
CA TYR A 208 -19.69 78.60 -12.73
C TYR A 208 -21.09 79.17 -13.03
N ARG A 209 -21.86 79.52 -11.99
CA ARG A 209 -23.01 80.41 -12.11
C ARG A 209 -22.50 81.85 -12.09
N ASN A 210 -22.76 82.56 -13.18
CA ASN A 210 -22.49 83.98 -13.34
C ASN A 210 -23.67 84.78 -12.77
N SER A 211 -23.38 85.74 -11.90
CA SER A 211 -24.34 86.72 -11.38
C SER A 211 -24.20 88.00 -12.20
N ASN A 212 -25.27 88.42 -12.87
CA ASN A 212 -25.77 89.80 -12.97
C ASN A 212 -26.57 89.99 -14.26
N CYS A 213 -27.80 90.51 -14.11
CA CYS A 213 -28.37 91.68 -14.80
C CYS A 213 -29.88 91.74 -14.51
N GLY A 214 -30.34 92.89 -13.99
CA GLY A 214 -31.75 93.27 -13.93
C GLY A 214 -32.25 93.57 -12.52
#